data_AF-A0A6P7SYN1-F1
#
_entry.id   AF-A0A6P7SYN1-F1
#
_cell.length_a   1.000
_cell.length_b   1.000
_cell.length_c   1.000
_cell.angle_alpha   90.00
_cell.angle_beta   90.00
_cell.angle_gamma   90.00
#
_symmetry.space_group_name_H-M   'P 1'
#
loop_
_entity.id
_entity.type
_entity.pdbx_description
1 polymer ?
#
loop_
_entity_poly.entity_id
_entity_poly.type
_entity_poly.pdbx_seq_one_letter_code
_entity_poly.pdbx_strand_id
1 'polypeptide(L)'
;MANLSKPLGIKYSCYEVGHTWNPYCLHATKDIAKHGFKEALKIYTLVYVFAAIVRKRGLEYYKKQLIPEILHSSLFLSTNAYSYVAFFCLWRYVFGNIYFLTTGFLPAASAALLSICLERKSRRGLLALYVTNLAIETMYRMSVYRKYIKPVKNGEVLMFSVVSAVFLYLYKSKGGLSTSVASVIRFFVGAEEHADSTEDSYCENEQNLGASPLKYNSNKYLEYIKSLKKRFEQSPRHPLCKHNDGCIHYILRGFSKMAGVGFGLQIAVKLVPNVIRILRKPTLFLQLIWHQNNLKLGAFLGLFSTVFRGSNCALRWLRQKDSSVNGFVAGFLAGWSMLCYKSSTLALYSAMKLLQVLYFKGVEKKAVPHIHWADIFLYTLSTAFIFHVAIFEPHNLRPSYWKFLLRVTNNKLGEINRQILNAFQTKASELLPDFWPNYNPAFTNLIKPDHLAH
;
A
#
# COMPACT_ATOMS: atom_id res chain seq x y z
N MET A 1 6.80 33.71 -12.06
CA MET A 1 6.26 34.21 -10.77
C MET A 1 4.86 34.71 -11.07
N ALA A 2 3.83 34.04 -10.57
CA ALA A 2 2.44 34.38 -10.91
C ALA A 2 1.95 35.53 -10.02
N ASN A 3 1.41 36.58 -10.64
CA ASN A 3 0.72 37.68 -9.99
C ASN A 3 -0.39 37.13 -9.08
N LEU A 4 -0.34 37.45 -7.79
CA LEU A 4 -1.40 37.22 -6.79
C LEU A 4 -2.56 38.23 -6.96
N SER A 5 -3.02 38.44 -8.19
CA SER A 5 -4.06 39.40 -8.56
C SER A 5 -5.40 38.69 -8.72
N LYS A 6 -6.22 38.65 -7.65
CA LYS A 6 -7.56 38.03 -7.54
C LYS A 6 -7.64 36.55 -7.98
N PRO A 7 -8.24 35.66 -7.18
CA PRO A 7 -8.41 34.27 -7.62
C PRO A 7 -9.24 34.24 -8.91
N LEU A 8 -8.69 33.64 -9.97
CA LEU A 8 -9.41 33.46 -11.24
C LEU A 8 -10.70 32.68 -10.95
N GLY A 9 -11.85 33.31 -11.15
CA GLY A 9 -13.16 32.70 -10.97
C GLY A 9 -13.84 32.55 -12.31
N ILE A 10 -14.28 31.34 -12.65
CA ILE A 10 -15.04 31.08 -13.88
C ILE A 10 -16.54 31.01 -13.58
N LYS A 11 -17.34 31.66 -14.43
CA LYS A 11 -18.79 31.84 -14.27
C LYS A 11 -19.58 30.71 -14.93
N TYR A 12 -19.35 29.48 -14.52
CA TYR A 12 -20.12 28.31 -14.96
C TYR A 12 -20.94 27.73 -13.82
N SER A 13 -22.02 27.04 -14.12
CA SER A 13 -22.81 26.30 -13.13
C SER A 13 -22.11 25.00 -12.71
N CYS A 14 -22.56 24.42 -11.59
CA CYS A 14 -22.08 23.11 -11.14
C CYS A 14 -22.47 21.98 -12.10
N TYR A 15 -23.60 22.12 -12.81
CA TYR A 15 -24.02 21.20 -13.87
C TYR A 15 -23.06 21.24 -15.07
N GLU A 16 -22.68 22.44 -15.50
CA GLU A 16 -21.79 22.63 -16.64
C GLU A 16 -20.39 22.10 -16.39
N VAL A 17 -19.90 22.08 -15.15
CA VAL A 17 -18.52 21.63 -14.87
C VAL A 17 -18.47 20.25 -14.23
N GLY A 18 -19.15 20.06 -13.10
CA GLY A 18 -18.91 18.92 -12.21
C GLY A 18 -19.87 17.76 -12.39
N HIS A 19 -21.19 18.01 -12.43
CA HIS A 19 -22.20 16.93 -12.48
C HIS A 19 -22.98 16.91 -13.80
N THR A 20 -22.23 16.87 -14.89
CA THR A 20 -22.70 17.01 -16.28
C THR A 20 -23.73 15.97 -16.74
N TRP A 21 -23.88 14.86 -16.00
CA TRP A 21 -24.86 13.81 -16.29
C TRP A 21 -26.28 14.09 -15.81
N ASN A 22 -26.47 15.03 -14.88
CA ASN A 22 -27.79 15.33 -14.34
C ASN A 22 -27.88 16.80 -13.91
N PRO A 23 -28.86 17.58 -14.42
CA PRO A 23 -28.98 18.99 -14.08
C PRO A 23 -29.31 19.25 -12.60
N TYR A 24 -29.92 18.28 -11.92
CA TYR A 24 -30.28 18.42 -10.51
C TYR A 24 -29.18 17.90 -9.59
N CYS A 25 -28.62 18.79 -8.75
CA CYS A 25 -27.52 18.48 -7.82
C CYS A 25 -27.82 17.26 -6.92
N LEU A 26 -29.06 17.17 -6.41
CA LEU A 26 -29.48 16.10 -5.51
C LEU A 26 -29.54 14.74 -6.23
N HIS A 27 -30.07 14.72 -7.46
CA HIS A 27 -30.14 13.50 -8.26
C HIS A 27 -28.74 13.05 -8.68
N ALA A 28 -27.88 13.99 -9.12
CA ALA A 28 -26.48 13.68 -9.43
C ALA A 28 -25.74 13.04 -8.23
N THR A 29 -25.95 13.59 -7.03
CA THR A 29 -25.38 13.05 -5.79
C THR A 29 -25.94 11.66 -5.48
N LYS A 30 -27.26 11.46 -5.63
CA LYS A 30 -27.94 10.18 -5.40
C LYS A 30 -27.45 9.08 -6.34
N ASP A 31 -27.17 9.41 -7.60
CA ASP A 31 -26.64 8.47 -8.60
C ASP A 31 -25.29 7.90 -8.15
N ILE A 32 -24.39 8.77 -7.68
CA ILE A 32 -23.10 8.35 -7.11
C ILE A 32 -23.29 7.58 -5.81
N ALA A 33 -24.19 8.00 -4.92
CA ALA A 33 -24.43 7.31 -3.66
C ALA A 33 -24.90 5.87 -3.87
N LYS A 34 -25.85 5.64 -4.79
CA LYS A 34 -26.41 4.31 -5.08
C LYS A 34 -25.35 3.38 -5.66
N HIS A 35 -24.62 3.83 -6.67
CA HIS A 35 -23.59 3.00 -7.32
C HIS A 35 -22.36 2.83 -6.43
N GLY A 36 -21.89 3.92 -5.82
CA GLY A 36 -20.74 3.94 -4.92
C GLY A 36 -20.93 3.00 -3.73
N PHE A 37 -22.13 2.95 -3.13
CA PHE A 37 -22.44 2.00 -2.06
C PHE A 37 -22.39 0.55 -2.55
N LYS A 38 -22.97 0.25 -3.72
CA LYS A 38 -22.96 -1.10 -4.32
C LYS A 38 -21.54 -1.59 -4.59
N GLU A 39 -20.69 -0.74 -5.15
CA GLU A 39 -19.29 -1.08 -5.42
C GLU A 39 -18.45 -1.17 -4.14
N ALA A 40 -18.67 -0.27 -3.18
CA ALA A 40 -18.01 -0.33 -1.88
C ALA A 40 -18.34 -1.63 -1.14
N LEU A 41 -19.60 -2.08 -1.19
CA LEU A 41 -20.04 -3.33 -0.59
C LEU A 41 -19.28 -4.52 -1.16
N LYS A 42 -19.14 -4.61 -2.49
CA LYS A 42 -18.35 -5.67 -3.15
C LYS A 42 -16.90 -5.67 -2.69
N ILE A 43 -16.26 -4.49 -2.68
CA ILE A 43 -14.84 -4.35 -2.33
C ILE A 43 -14.59 -4.75 -0.88
N TYR A 44 -15.38 -4.21 0.06
CA TYR A 44 -15.19 -4.52 1.47
C TYR A 44 -15.60 -5.95 1.81
N THR A 45 -16.64 -6.50 1.18
CA THR A 45 -16.99 -7.92 1.38
C THR A 45 -15.79 -8.82 1.05
N LEU A 46 -15.15 -8.61 -0.10
CA LEU A 46 -13.98 -9.39 -0.49
C LEU A 46 -12.82 -9.25 0.52
N VAL A 47 -12.49 -8.01 0.91
CA VAL A 47 -11.36 -7.74 1.80
C VAL A 47 -11.60 -8.29 3.21
N TYR A 48 -12.79 -8.09 3.77
CA TYR A 48 -13.12 -8.54 5.12
C TYR A 48 -13.25 -10.05 5.22
N VAL A 49 -13.90 -10.70 4.25
CA VAL A 49 -13.98 -12.17 4.21
C VAL A 49 -12.59 -12.78 4.08
N PHE A 50 -11.76 -12.26 3.17
CA PHE A 50 -10.38 -12.73 3.02
C PHE A 50 -9.58 -12.55 4.32
N ALA A 51 -9.67 -11.39 4.96
CA ALA A 51 -9.00 -11.14 6.24
C ALA A 51 -9.49 -12.05 7.36
N ALA A 52 -10.79 -12.40 7.38
CA ALA A 52 -11.38 -13.32 8.35
C ALA A 52 -10.85 -14.75 8.20
N ILE A 53 -10.72 -15.22 6.95
CA ILE A 53 -10.17 -16.54 6.60
C ILE A 53 -8.70 -16.62 7.00
N VAL A 54 -7.90 -15.63 6.61
CA VAL A 54 -6.45 -15.60 6.91
C VAL A 54 -6.19 -15.59 8.42
N ARG A 55 -7.02 -14.87 9.18
CA ARG A 55 -6.91 -14.80 10.65
C ARG A 55 -7.57 -15.98 11.37
N LYS A 56 -8.12 -16.96 10.64
CA LYS A 56 -8.84 -18.12 11.20
C LYS A 56 -9.87 -17.70 12.27
N ARG A 57 -10.66 -16.66 11.98
CA ARG A 57 -11.67 -16.16 12.93
C ARG A 57 -12.76 -17.23 13.17
N GLY A 58 -13.27 -17.30 14.40
CA GLY A 58 -14.36 -18.22 14.76
C GLY A 58 -15.72 -17.84 14.16
N LEU A 59 -16.68 -18.77 14.18
CA LEU A 59 -18.03 -18.60 13.61
C LEU A 59 -18.80 -17.40 14.17
N GLU A 60 -18.61 -17.07 15.45
CA GLU A 60 -19.22 -15.90 16.11
C GLU A 60 -18.86 -14.57 15.42
N TYR A 61 -17.61 -14.44 14.93
CA TYR A 61 -17.18 -13.24 14.20
C TYR A 61 -17.96 -13.06 12.90
N TYR A 62 -18.17 -14.15 12.14
CA TYR A 62 -18.91 -14.13 10.89
C TYR A 62 -20.38 -13.73 11.09
N LYS A 63 -21.00 -14.18 12.19
CA LYS A 63 -22.40 -13.87 12.50
C LYS A 63 -22.59 -12.44 13.03
N LYS A 64 -21.77 -12.01 13.99
CA LYS A 64 -22.03 -10.77 14.76
C LYS A 64 -21.25 -9.55 14.28
N GLN A 65 -20.02 -9.72 13.79
CA GLN A 65 -19.13 -8.59 13.53
C GLN A 65 -18.93 -8.32 12.04
N LEU A 66 -18.84 -9.36 11.21
CA LEU A 66 -18.50 -9.21 9.80
C LEU A 66 -19.44 -8.28 9.03
N ILE A 67 -20.76 -8.45 9.17
CA ILE A 67 -21.75 -7.65 8.43
C ILE A 67 -21.71 -6.18 8.87
N PRO A 68 -21.79 -5.82 10.17
CA PRO A 68 -21.63 -4.44 10.60
C PRO A 68 -20.32 -3.80 10.13
N GLU A 69 -19.22 -4.55 10.17
CA GLU A 69 -17.91 -4.07 9.73
C GLU A 69 -17.88 -3.74 8.24
N ILE A 70 -18.48 -4.60 7.40
CA ILE A 70 -18.60 -4.39 5.95
C ILE A 70 -19.49 -3.18 5.66
N LEU A 71 -20.67 -3.11 6.30
CA LEU A 71 -21.62 -2.02 6.08
C LEU A 71 -21.03 -0.66 6.47
N HIS A 72 -20.38 -0.58 7.63
CA HIS A 72 -19.75 0.63 8.13
C HIS A 72 -18.65 1.14 7.18
N SER A 73 -17.80 0.23 6.70
CA SER A 73 -16.74 0.56 5.75
C SER A 73 -17.29 0.97 4.38
N SER A 74 -18.38 0.33 3.96
CA SER A 74 -19.07 0.64 2.70
C SER A 74 -19.76 2.02 2.77
N LEU A 75 -20.35 2.34 3.92
CA LEU A 75 -20.94 3.64 4.19
C LEU A 75 -19.87 4.73 4.19
N PHE A 76 -18.70 4.49 4.80
CA PHE A 76 -17.55 5.38 4.78
C PHE A 76 -17.13 5.75 3.34
N LEU A 77 -16.84 4.74 2.51
CA LEU A 77 -16.34 4.97 1.14
C LEU A 77 -17.41 5.62 0.25
N SER A 78 -18.66 5.17 0.35
CA SER A 78 -19.77 5.77 -0.40
C SER A 78 -20.00 7.22 0.01
N THR A 79 -19.96 7.51 1.33
CA THR A 79 -20.11 8.87 1.86
C THR A 79 -19.04 9.80 1.34
N ASN A 80 -17.78 9.37 1.29
CA ASN A 80 -16.73 10.19 0.69
C ASN A 80 -17.04 10.52 -0.78
N ALA A 81 -17.49 9.53 -1.56
CA ALA A 81 -17.75 9.68 -2.99
C ALA A 81 -18.93 10.62 -3.29
N TYR A 82 -20.09 10.42 -2.67
CA TYR A 82 -21.26 11.29 -2.95
C TYR A 82 -21.13 12.66 -2.28
N SER A 83 -20.51 12.74 -1.10
CA SER A 83 -20.34 14.03 -0.40
C SER A 83 -19.42 14.96 -1.16
N TYR A 84 -18.45 14.44 -1.93
CA TYR A 84 -17.62 15.27 -2.81
C TYR A 84 -18.49 16.08 -3.79
N VAL A 85 -19.46 15.45 -4.45
CA VAL A 85 -20.35 16.13 -5.40
C VAL A 85 -21.28 17.11 -4.67
N ALA A 86 -21.86 16.70 -3.54
CA ALA A 86 -22.69 17.58 -2.73
C ALA A 86 -21.93 18.84 -2.28
N PHE A 87 -20.71 18.68 -1.77
CA PHE A 87 -19.87 19.80 -1.33
C PHE A 87 -19.36 20.64 -2.50
N PHE A 88 -19.12 20.06 -3.68
CA PHE A 88 -18.78 20.83 -4.88
C PHE A 88 -19.92 21.79 -5.25
N CYS A 89 -21.16 21.30 -5.27
CA CYS A 89 -22.34 22.13 -5.48
C CYS A 89 -22.52 23.18 -4.37
N LEU A 90 -22.32 22.79 -3.10
CA LEU A 90 -22.43 23.71 -1.96
C LEU A 90 -21.41 24.85 -2.05
N TRP A 91 -20.14 24.54 -2.28
CA TRP A 91 -19.10 25.56 -2.40
C TRP A 91 -19.31 26.46 -3.62
N ARG A 92 -19.82 25.92 -4.73
CA ARG A 92 -20.23 26.72 -5.89
C ARG A 92 -21.42 27.65 -5.57
N TYR A 93 -22.36 27.21 -4.76
CA TYR A 93 -23.47 28.03 -4.30
C TYR A 93 -22.99 29.16 -3.39
N VAL A 94 -22.18 28.83 -2.37
CA VAL A 94 -21.65 29.78 -1.37
C VAL A 94 -20.78 30.87 -2.02
N PHE A 95 -19.89 30.50 -2.94
CA PHE A 95 -18.94 31.44 -3.54
C PHE A 95 -19.41 32.09 -4.84
N GLY A 96 -20.54 31.66 -5.40
CA GLY A 96 -21.12 32.20 -6.64
C GLY A 96 -20.36 31.90 -7.94
N ASN A 97 -19.05 31.59 -7.86
CA ASN A 97 -18.18 31.23 -8.98
C ASN A 97 -17.42 29.93 -8.70
N ILE A 98 -16.85 29.35 -9.75
CA ILE A 98 -15.94 28.20 -9.65
C ILE A 98 -14.51 28.73 -9.57
N TYR A 99 -13.78 28.33 -8.53
CA TYR A 99 -12.36 28.66 -8.32
C TYR A 99 -11.54 27.37 -8.27
N PHE A 100 -10.23 27.52 -8.46
CA PHE A 100 -9.29 26.40 -8.45
C PHE A 100 -9.42 25.50 -7.20
N LEU A 101 -9.46 26.09 -6.01
CA LEU A 101 -9.58 25.33 -4.75
C LEU A 101 -11.00 24.84 -4.47
N THR A 102 -12.03 25.61 -4.84
CA THR A 102 -13.44 25.25 -4.62
C THR A 102 -13.93 24.16 -5.58
N THR A 103 -13.20 23.88 -6.66
CA THR A 103 -13.52 22.80 -7.60
C THR A 103 -13.06 21.44 -7.09
N GLY A 104 -11.85 21.35 -6.55
CA GLY A 104 -11.23 20.08 -6.17
C GLY A 104 -10.94 19.95 -4.68
N PHE A 105 -10.12 20.85 -4.14
CA PHE A 105 -9.54 20.68 -2.81
C PHE A 105 -10.56 20.84 -1.69
N LEU A 106 -11.34 21.93 -1.67
CA LEU A 106 -12.31 22.21 -0.61
C LEU A 106 -13.46 21.20 -0.57
N PRO A 107 -14.11 20.83 -1.70
CA PRO A 107 -15.15 19.79 -1.69
C PRO A 107 -14.62 18.45 -1.17
N ALA A 108 -13.42 18.07 -1.60
CA ALA A 108 -12.80 16.83 -1.17
C ALA A 108 -12.36 16.87 0.30
N ALA A 109 -11.89 18.00 0.82
CA ALA A 109 -11.58 18.17 2.23
C ALA A 109 -12.84 18.03 3.10
N SER A 110 -13.94 18.69 2.73
CA SER A 110 -15.22 18.58 3.42
C SER A 110 -15.76 17.14 3.40
N ALA A 111 -15.73 16.48 2.23
CA ALA A 111 -16.16 15.10 2.07
C ALA A 111 -15.29 14.09 2.86
N ALA A 112 -13.97 14.29 2.82
CA ALA A 112 -13.01 13.43 3.53
C ALA A 112 -13.15 13.57 5.04
N LEU A 113 -13.35 14.80 5.55
CA LEU A 113 -13.57 15.04 6.98
C LEU A 113 -14.88 14.41 7.47
N LEU A 114 -15.97 14.56 6.70
CA LEU A 114 -17.24 13.92 7.03
C LEU A 114 -17.11 12.39 7.04
N SER A 115 -16.54 11.82 5.99
CA SER A 115 -16.43 10.38 5.84
C SER A 115 -15.49 9.76 6.89
N ILE A 116 -14.31 10.32 7.15
CA ILE A 116 -13.37 9.71 8.11
C ILE A 116 -13.91 9.68 9.54
N CYS A 117 -14.76 10.64 9.90
CA CYS A 117 -15.48 10.66 11.17
C CYS A 117 -16.50 9.51 11.27
N LEU A 118 -17.09 9.09 10.15
CA LEU A 118 -17.93 7.90 10.08
C LEU A 118 -17.13 6.60 10.16
N GLU A 119 -15.81 6.57 9.92
CA GLU A 119 -15.03 5.33 9.96
C GLU A 119 -14.54 4.99 11.37
N ARG A 120 -14.29 3.70 11.65
CA ARG A 120 -13.85 3.22 12.97
C ARG A 120 -12.45 3.72 13.31
N LYS A 121 -12.25 4.17 14.55
CA LYS A 121 -10.95 4.69 15.05
C LYS A 121 -9.77 3.74 14.77
N SER A 122 -9.97 2.43 14.88
CA SER A 122 -8.94 1.41 14.62
C SER A 122 -8.43 1.37 13.17
N ARG A 123 -9.21 1.87 12.19
CA ARG A 123 -8.87 1.86 10.77
C ARG A 123 -8.37 3.20 10.25
N ARG A 124 -8.71 4.32 10.93
CA ARG A 124 -8.36 5.69 10.52
C ARG A 124 -6.86 5.84 10.29
N GLY A 125 -6.03 5.38 11.23
CA GLY A 125 -4.57 5.42 11.08
C GLY A 125 -4.04 4.66 9.86
N LEU A 126 -4.59 3.47 9.57
CA LEU A 126 -4.18 2.69 8.39
C LEU A 126 -4.59 3.38 7.07
N LEU A 127 -5.80 3.95 7.04
CA LEU A 127 -6.30 4.69 5.88
C LEU A 127 -5.52 5.98 5.66
N ALA A 128 -5.25 6.74 6.73
CA ALA A 128 -4.43 7.94 6.67
C ALA A 128 -3.04 7.65 6.09
N LEU A 129 -2.36 6.61 6.56
CA LEU A 129 -1.06 6.20 6.02
C LEU A 129 -1.14 5.77 4.55
N TYR A 130 -2.17 4.99 4.18
CA TYR A 130 -2.38 4.55 2.81
C TYR A 130 -2.56 5.74 1.85
N VAL A 131 -3.45 6.67 2.19
CA VAL A 131 -3.76 7.84 1.35
C VAL A 131 -2.59 8.82 1.34
N THR A 132 -1.90 9.01 2.47
CA THR A 132 -0.69 9.86 2.53
C THR A 132 0.41 9.32 1.61
N ASN A 133 0.63 8.00 1.59
CA ASN A 133 1.57 7.37 0.66
C ASN A 133 1.18 7.62 -0.80
N LEU A 134 -0.10 7.50 -1.12
CA LEU A 134 -0.60 7.79 -2.46
C LEU A 134 -0.43 9.26 -2.83
N ALA A 135 -0.63 10.19 -1.88
CA ALA A 135 -0.43 11.61 -2.07
C ALA A 135 1.04 11.94 -2.35
N ILE A 136 1.97 11.37 -1.58
CA ILE A 136 3.42 11.54 -1.81
C ILE A 136 3.84 10.95 -3.17
N GLU A 137 3.34 9.76 -3.52
CA GLU A 137 3.59 9.18 -4.86
C GLU A 137 3.11 10.13 -5.97
N THR A 138 1.93 10.72 -5.78
CA THR A 138 1.34 11.68 -6.73
C THR A 138 2.15 12.98 -6.79
N MET A 139 2.56 13.53 -5.65
CA MET A 139 3.44 14.72 -5.59
C MET A 139 4.77 14.47 -6.31
N TYR A 140 5.37 13.30 -6.12
CA TYR A 140 6.59 12.91 -6.82
C TYR A 140 6.38 12.84 -8.33
N ARG A 141 5.31 12.18 -8.79
CA ARG A 141 4.94 12.11 -10.22
C ARG A 141 4.73 13.51 -10.81
N MET A 142 4.00 14.38 -10.13
CA MET A 142 3.82 15.78 -10.54
C MET A 142 5.15 16.53 -10.62
N SER A 143 6.04 16.34 -9.64
CA SER A 143 7.35 16.99 -9.61
C SER A 143 8.26 16.53 -10.75
N VAL A 144 8.20 15.24 -11.11
CA VAL A 144 8.90 14.68 -12.28
C VAL A 144 8.29 15.20 -13.58
N TYR A 145 6.96 15.20 -13.68
CA TYR A 145 6.22 15.68 -14.85
C TYR A 145 6.52 17.16 -15.13
N ARG A 146 6.57 18.00 -14.09
CA ARG A 146 6.93 19.43 -14.16
C ARG A 146 8.45 19.67 -14.29
N LYS A 147 9.26 18.62 -14.39
CA LYS A 147 10.73 18.66 -14.50
C LYS A 147 11.43 19.34 -13.31
N TYR A 148 10.79 19.41 -12.14
CA TYR A 148 11.41 19.91 -10.91
C TYR A 148 12.40 18.90 -10.31
N ILE A 149 12.12 17.60 -10.49
CA ILE A 149 12.96 16.51 -9.97
C ILE A 149 13.29 15.57 -11.13
N LYS A 150 14.57 15.22 -11.29
CA LYS A 150 14.99 14.17 -12.22
C LYS A 150 14.87 12.80 -11.54
N PRO A 151 14.22 11.81 -12.17
CA PRO A 151 14.06 10.50 -11.56
C PRO A 151 15.42 9.81 -11.41
N VAL A 152 15.70 9.30 -10.21
CA VAL A 152 16.93 8.56 -9.93
C VAL A 152 16.77 7.11 -10.37
N LYS A 153 17.72 6.60 -11.17
CA LYS A 153 17.73 5.20 -11.61
C LYS A 153 17.81 4.28 -10.39
N ASN A 154 16.84 3.36 -10.25
CA ASN A 154 16.70 2.46 -9.10
C ASN A 154 16.57 3.19 -7.75
N GLY A 155 16.05 4.42 -7.71
CA GLY A 155 15.87 5.18 -6.47
C GLY A 155 15.05 4.44 -5.40
N GLU A 156 14.12 3.59 -5.82
CA GLU A 156 13.35 2.72 -4.92
C GLU A 156 14.21 1.70 -4.17
N VAL A 157 15.29 1.20 -4.78
CA VAL A 157 16.21 0.26 -4.15
C VAL A 157 17.04 0.98 -3.10
N LEU A 158 17.57 2.17 -3.42
CA LEU A 158 18.32 2.98 -2.47
C LEU A 158 17.45 3.36 -1.27
N MET A 159 16.22 3.83 -1.53
CA MET A 159 15.26 4.17 -0.48
C MET A 159 14.96 2.95 0.41
N PHE A 160 14.70 1.78 -0.19
CA PHE A 160 14.45 0.56 0.57
C PHE A 160 15.67 0.08 1.36
N SER A 161 16.89 0.22 0.82
CA SER A 161 18.15 -0.07 1.53
C SER A 161 18.34 0.80 2.76
N VAL A 162 18.17 2.12 2.64
CA VAL A 162 18.25 3.04 3.78
C VAL A 162 17.19 2.69 4.83
N VAL A 163 15.96 2.45 4.40
CA VAL A 163 14.86 2.10 5.30
C VAL A 163 15.11 0.77 6.01
N SER A 164 15.60 -0.24 5.28
CA SER A 164 15.94 -1.55 5.83
C SER A 164 17.08 -1.47 6.83
N ALA A 165 18.10 -0.65 6.56
CA ALA A 165 19.20 -0.39 7.48
C ALA A 165 18.70 0.14 8.83
N VAL A 166 17.83 1.15 8.82
CA VAL A 166 17.28 1.72 10.06
C VAL A 166 16.34 0.74 10.76
N PHE A 167 15.45 0.06 10.04
CA PHE A 167 14.57 -0.94 10.66
C PHE A 167 15.34 -2.05 11.34
N LEU A 168 16.41 -2.53 10.71
CA LEU A 168 17.19 -3.66 11.22
C LEU A 168 18.20 -3.24 12.28
N TYR A 169 18.66 -1.99 12.25
CA TYR A 169 19.33 -1.37 13.40
C TYR A 169 18.40 -1.36 14.62
N LEU A 170 17.18 -0.84 14.46
CA LEU A 170 16.19 -0.77 15.54
C LEU A 170 15.79 -2.16 16.02
N TYR A 171 15.66 -3.15 15.13
CA TYR A 171 15.35 -4.54 15.50
C TYR A 171 16.42 -5.18 16.39
N LYS A 172 17.69 -4.79 16.20
CA LYS A 172 18.82 -5.23 17.04
C LYS A 172 19.08 -4.34 18.25
N SER A 173 18.31 -3.26 18.45
CA SER A 173 18.38 -2.42 19.64
C SER A 173 17.31 -2.83 20.66
N LYS A 174 17.67 -2.95 21.94
CA LYS A 174 16.73 -3.23 23.02
C LYS A 174 15.64 -2.14 23.06
N GLY A 175 14.37 -2.55 23.12
CA GLY A 175 13.22 -1.62 23.03
C GLY A 175 13.19 -0.80 21.73
N GLY A 176 13.79 -1.31 20.65
CA GLY A 176 13.99 -0.55 19.43
C GLY A 176 12.73 -0.36 18.58
N LEU A 177 11.88 -1.39 18.54
CA LEU A 177 10.63 -1.49 17.77
C LEU A 177 9.47 -1.97 18.65
N SER A 178 8.25 -1.60 18.28
CA SER A 178 7.05 -2.16 18.91
C SER A 178 6.87 -3.65 18.56
N THR A 179 6.21 -4.40 19.44
CA THR A 179 6.03 -5.86 19.33
C THR A 179 5.42 -6.30 17.99
N SER A 180 4.45 -5.56 17.46
CA SER A 180 3.82 -5.88 16.18
C SER A 180 4.78 -5.74 15.00
N VAL A 181 5.59 -4.67 14.97
CA VAL A 181 6.56 -4.44 13.89
C VAL A 181 7.74 -5.39 14.02
N ALA A 182 8.21 -5.62 15.25
CA ALA A 182 9.25 -6.59 15.55
C ALA A 182 8.83 -8.01 15.12
N SER A 183 7.56 -8.41 15.32
CA SER A 183 7.05 -9.71 14.87
C SER A 183 7.13 -9.89 13.34
N VAL A 184 6.79 -8.85 12.58
CA VAL A 184 6.91 -8.88 11.11
C VAL A 184 8.37 -8.98 10.68
N ILE A 185 9.27 -8.20 11.27
CA ILE A 185 10.71 -8.27 10.92
C ILE A 185 11.31 -9.60 11.35
N ARG A 186 10.95 -10.10 12.54
CA ARG A 186 11.30 -11.43 13.06
C ARG A 186 10.92 -12.52 12.07
N PHE A 187 9.75 -12.41 11.45
CA PHE A 187 9.31 -13.37 10.44
C PHE A 187 10.28 -13.40 9.27
N PHE A 188 10.70 -12.26 8.71
CA PHE A 188 11.60 -12.18 7.55
C PHE A 188 13.05 -12.58 7.85
N VAL A 189 13.53 -12.16 9.02
CA VAL A 189 14.96 -12.14 9.34
C VAL A 189 15.38 -13.28 10.25
N GLY A 190 14.51 -13.74 11.15
CA GLY A 190 14.83 -14.74 12.17
C GLY A 190 14.70 -14.18 13.58
N ALA A 191 14.33 -15.05 14.52
CA ALA A 191 14.17 -14.70 15.93
C ALA A 191 15.51 -14.51 16.65
N GLU A 192 16.53 -15.22 16.17
CA GLU A 192 17.88 -15.28 16.71
C GLU A 192 18.62 -13.94 16.56
N GLU A 193 18.09 -13.03 15.74
CA GLU A 193 18.70 -11.73 15.47
C GLU A 193 18.06 -10.59 16.27
N HIS A 194 17.02 -10.84 17.06
CA HIS A 194 16.41 -9.80 17.91
C HIS A 194 17.36 -9.38 19.03
N ALA A 195 17.23 -8.15 19.54
CA ALA A 195 18.05 -7.65 20.65
C ALA A 195 17.94 -8.53 21.91
N ASP A 196 16.72 -8.97 22.24
CA ASP A 196 16.40 -9.71 23.47
C ASP A 196 16.56 -11.24 23.32
N SER A 197 17.22 -11.71 22.28
CA SER A 197 17.43 -13.15 22.02
C SER A 197 18.48 -13.81 22.94
N THR A 198 18.66 -13.33 24.17
CA THR A 198 19.58 -13.95 25.14
C THR A 198 18.81 -14.61 26.28
N GLU A 199 19.06 -15.92 26.42
CA GLU A 199 18.90 -16.86 27.56
C GLU A 199 17.63 -17.73 27.70
N ASP A 200 16.44 -17.34 27.25
CA ASP A 200 15.21 -18.14 27.51
C ASP A 200 14.78 -19.12 26.39
N SER A 201 15.71 -19.70 25.63
CA SER A 201 15.38 -20.80 24.70
C SER A 201 16.16 -22.08 24.96
N TYR A 202 16.46 -22.34 26.25
CA TYR A 202 16.61 -23.69 26.76
C TYR A 202 15.22 -24.17 27.20
N CYS A 203 14.81 -25.33 26.68
CA CYS A 203 13.57 -26.05 27.04
C CYS A 203 12.25 -25.43 26.55
N GLU A 204 11.90 -25.63 25.28
CA GLU A 204 10.52 -25.93 24.83
C GLU A 204 10.50 -25.94 23.29
N ASN A 205 10.83 -27.08 22.67
CA ASN A 205 10.27 -27.50 21.36
C ASN A 205 10.81 -28.86 20.86
N GLU A 206 11.19 -29.78 21.75
CA GLU A 206 11.54 -31.17 21.35
C GLU A 206 10.61 -32.25 21.91
N GLN A 207 9.47 -31.88 22.47
CA GLN A 207 8.43 -32.85 22.87
C GLN A 207 7.10 -32.44 22.28
N ASN A 208 6.89 -32.74 20.99
CA ASN A 208 5.59 -33.10 20.41
C ASN A 208 5.75 -33.31 18.90
N LEU A 209 6.44 -34.39 18.53
CA LEU A 209 6.17 -35.07 17.27
C LEU A 209 6.29 -36.57 17.54
N GLY A 210 5.24 -37.13 18.15
CA GLY A 210 4.99 -38.57 18.10
C GLY A 210 4.74 -38.95 16.65
N ALA A 211 5.81 -39.21 15.92
CA ALA A 211 5.75 -39.78 14.58
C ALA A 211 5.59 -41.30 14.74
N SER A 212 4.38 -41.77 14.46
CA SER A 212 4.10 -43.18 14.18
C SER A 212 5.08 -43.66 13.10
N PRO A 213 5.73 -44.83 13.25
CA PRO A 213 6.72 -45.29 12.28
C PRO A 213 5.98 -45.78 11.03
N LEU A 214 5.76 -44.88 10.06
CA LEU A 214 5.42 -45.29 8.70
C LEU A 214 6.68 -45.89 8.07
N LYS A 215 6.63 -47.21 7.84
CA LYS A 215 7.62 -47.96 7.05
C LYS A 215 7.79 -47.25 5.70
N TYR A 216 8.95 -46.62 5.51
CA TYR A 216 9.26 -45.85 4.31
C TYR A 216 10.37 -46.53 3.52
N ASN A 217 10.10 -46.74 2.23
CA ASN A 217 10.98 -47.44 1.30
C ASN A 217 12.20 -46.56 0.97
N SER A 218 13.42 -47.04 1.26
CA SER A 218 14.66 -46.28 1.16
C SER A 218 15.03 -45.96 -0.29
N ASN A 219 14.81 -44.72 -0.72
CA ASN A 219 15.34 -44.19 -1.97
C ASN A 219 16.72 -43.56 -1.72
N LYS A 220 17.73 -43.96 -2.51
CA LYS A 220 19.12 -43.44 -2.51
C LYS A 220 19.21 -41.90 -2.53
N TYR A 221 18.21 -41.24 -3.10
CA TYR A 221 18.06 -39.78 -3.13
C TYR A 221 17.80 -39.16 -1.75
N LEU A 222 17.03 -39.84 -0.90
CA LEU A 222 16.71 -39.39 0.45
C LEU A 222 17.90 -39.55 1.41
N GLU A 223 18.70 -40.60 1.23
CA GLU A 223 19.99 -40.75 1.93
C GLU A 223 21.00 -39.68 1.49
N TYR A 224 21.06 -39.37 0.20
CA TYR A 224 21.90 -38.28 -0.32
C TYR A 224 21.50 -36.91 0.28
N ILE A 225 20.21 -36.58 0.30
CA ILE A 225 19.70 -35.35 0.95
C ILE A 225 20.03 -35.32 2.44
N LYS A 226 19.84 -36.44 3.16
CA LYS A 226 20.20 -36.55 4.58
C LYS A 226 21.70 -36.33 4.81
N SER A 227 22.56 -36.88 3.93
CA SER A 227 24.01 -36.71 4.02
C SER A 227 24.46 -35.26 3.77
N LEU A 228 23.86 -34.58 2.80
CA LEU A 228 24.07 -33.15 2.53
C LEU A 228 23.61 -32.30 3.70
N LYS A 229 22.42 -32.56 4.25
CA LYS A 229 21.89 -31.84 5.41
C LYS A 229 22.85 -31.95 6.60
N LYS A 230 23.36 -33.15 6.88
CA LYS A 230 24.33 -33.41 7.95
C LYS A 230 25.66 -32.66 7.75
N ARG A 231 26.16 -32.56 6.51
CA ARG A 231 27.34 -31.74 6.17
C ARG A 231 27.11 -30.23 6.37
N PHE A 232 25.92 -29.73 6.06
CA PHE A 232 25.57 -28.31 6.29
C PHE A 232 25.36 -27.98 7.77
N GLU A 233 24.78 -28.90 8.54
CA GLU A 233 24.62 -28.75 10.00
C GLU A 233 25.98 -28.66 10.72
N GLN A 234 27.02 -29.31 10.19
CA GLN A 234 28.39 -29.27 10.70
C GLN A 234 29.22 -28.05 10.23
N SER A 235 28.64 -27.08 9.53
CA SER A 235 29.38 -25.88 9.09
C SER A 235 29.87 -25.06 10.29
N PRO A 236 31.02 -24.34 10.18
CA PRO A 236 31.58 -23.57 11.29
C PRO A 236 30.58 -22.53 11.83
N ARG A 237 30.54 -22.41 13.16
CA ARG A 237 29.70 -21.46 13.91
C ARG A 237 30.59 -20.51 14.69
N HIS A 238 30.32 -19.21 14.59
CA HIS A 238 30.97 -18.24 15.45
C HIS A 238 30.37 -18.25 16.87
N PRO A 239 31.16 -18.13 17.95
CA PRO A 239 30.64 -18.11 19.32
C PRO A 239 29.59 -17.02 19.59
N LEU A 240 29.72 -15.87 18.92
CA LEU A 240 28.77 -14.75 19.03
C LEU A 240 27.49 -14.91 18.20
N CYS A 241 27.38 -15.99 17.41
CA CYS A 241 26.15 -16.28 16.68
C CYS A 241 25.15 -16.97 17.60
N LYS A 242 23.95 -16.40 17.71
CA LYS A 242 22.89 -16.88 18.61
C LYS A 242 22.07 -18.06 18.05
N HIS A 243 22.41 -18.55 16.86
CA HIS A 243 21.73 -19.69 16.24
C HIS A 243 22.43 -21.01 16.64
N ASN A 244 21.66 -22.10 16.74
CA ASN A 244 22.19 -23.41 17.15
C ASN A 244 22.87 -24.16 15.99
N ASP A 245 22.37 -23.96 14.77
CA ASP A 245 22.87 -24.62 13.56
C ASP A 245 24.18 -23.96 13.07
N GLY A 246 24.93 -24.62 12.18
CA GLY A 246 26.03 -23.99 11.46
C GLY A 246 25.61 -22.73 10.69
N CYS A 247 26.49 -21.72 10.55
CA CYS A 247 26.15 -20.45 9.91
C CYS A 247 25.60 -20.62 8.49
N ILE A 248 26.15 -21.56 7.70
CA ILE A 248 25.70 -21.80 6.33
C ILE A 248 24.31 -22.43 6.32
N HIS A 249 24.05 -23.38 7.21
CA HIS A 249 22.71 -23.97 7.37
C HIS A 249 21.69 -22.90 7.75
N TYR A 250 22.03 -22.01 8.70
CA TYR A 250 21.18 -20.90 9.13
C TYR A 250 20.80 -19.96 7.96
N ILE A 251 21.77 -19.64 7.10
CA ILE A 251 21.57 -18.81 5.92
C ILE A 251 20.67 -19.52 4.89
N LEU A 252 20.95 -20.79 4.58
CA LEU A 252 20.22 -21.56 3.57
C LEU A 252 18.77 -21.86 4.00
N ARG A 253 18.57 -22.15 5.29
CA ARG A 253 17.24 -22.30 5.91
C ARG A 253 16.44 -21.00 5.84
N GLY A 254 17.09 -19.86 6.03
CA GLY A 254 16.46 -18.54 5.85
C GLY A 254 16.02 -18.30 4.42
N PHE A 255 16.91 -18.59 3.45
CA PHE A 255 16.62 -18.50 2.02
C PHE A 255 15.39 -19.33 1.63
N SER A 256 15.41 -20.64 1.91
CA SER A 256 14.36 -21.56 1.47
C SER A 256 13.00 -21.20 2.06
N LYS A 257 12.95 -20.86 3.35
CA LYS A 257 11.73 -20.41 4.03
C LYS A 257 11.17 -19.14 3.40
N MET A 258 11.99 -18.09 3.22
CA MET A 258 11.51 -16.81 2.70
C MET A 258 11.20 -16.83 1.21
N ALA A 259 11.99 -17.57 0.42
CA ALA A 259 11.72 -17.78 -0.99
C ALA A 259 10.40 -18.53 -1.20
N GLY A 260 10.15 -19.59 -0.41
CA GLY A 260 8.89 -20.34 -0.44
C GLY A 260 7.68 -19.48 -0.08
N VAL A 261 7.79 -18.64 0.96
CA VAL A 261 6.73 -17.68 1.34
C VAL A 261 6.45 -16.69 0.21
N GLY A 262 7.50 -16.09 -0.37
CA GLY A 262 7.33 -15.12 -1.46
C GLY A 262 6.71 -15.75 -2.71
N PHE A 263 7.11 -16.96 -3.05
CA PHE A 263 6.52 -17.72 -4.15
C PHE A 263 5.05 -18.06 -3.90
N GLY A 264 4.73 -18.58 -2.71
CA GLY A 264 3.36 -18.90 -2.31
C GLY A 264 2.44 -17.68 -2.33
N LEU A 265 2.90 -16.54 -1.83
CA LEU A 265 2.14 -15.29 -1.85
C LEU A 265 1.85 -14.81 -3.28
N GLN A 266 2.85 -14.89 -4.16
CA GLN A 266 2.72 -14.46 -5.55
C GLN A 266 1.73 -15.34 -6.33
N ILE A 267 1.73 -16.66 -6.07
CA ILE A 267 0.73 -17.57 -6.62
C ILE A 267 -0.65 -17.24 -6.07
N ALA A 268 -0.79 -17.06 -4.75
CA ALA A 268 -2.07 -16.78 -4.12
C ALA A 268 -2.75 -15.52 -4.70
N VAL A 269 -2.00 -14.43 -4.88
CA VAL A 269 -2.53 -13.16 -5.44
C VAL A 269 -3.03 -13.34 -6.88
N LYS A 270 -2.42 -14.20 -7.68
CA LYS A 270 -2.85 -14.46 -9.07
C LYS A 270 -3.96 -15.51 -9.16
N LEU A 271 -4.00 -16.44 -8.21
CA LEU A 271 -4.96 -17.53 -8.12
C LEU A 271 -6.33 -17.03 -7.66
N VAL A 272 -6.39 -16.20 -6.60
CA VAL A 272 -7.65 -15.75 -5.98
C VAL A 272 -8.62 -15.13 -6.99
N PRO A 273 -8.22 -14.19 -7.87
CA PRO A 273 -9.12 -13.60 -8.86
C PRO A 273 -9.55 -14.55 -9.98
N ASN A 274 -8.80 -15.64 -10.21
CA ASN A 274 -8.98 -16.55 -11.34
C ASN A 274 -9.39 -17.96 -10.92
N VAL A 275 -9.77 -18.16 -9.65
CA VAL A 275 -9.97 -19.50 -9.06
C VAL A 275 -11.00 -20.33 -9.86
N ILE A 276 -12.12 -19.71 -10.26
CA ILE A 276 -13.18 -20.37 -11.05
C ILE A 276 -12.65 -20.78 -12.44
N ARG A 277 -11.79 -19.95 -13.05
CA ARG A 277 -11.21 -20.22 -14.37
C ARG A 277 -10.18 -21.35 -14.31
N ILE A 278 -9.40 -21.41 -13.23
CA ILE A 278 -8.36 -22.43 -13.02
C ILE A 278 -8.98 -23.79 -12.70
N LEU A 279 -10.07 -23.83 -11.92
CA LEU A 279 -10.84 -25.06 -11.68
C LEU A 279 -11.37 -25.68 -12.98
N ARG A 280 -11.67 -24.87 -14.00
CA ARG A 280 -12.11 -25.35 -15.33
C ARG A 280 -10.96 -25.77 -16.26
N LYS A 281 -9.73 -25.29 -16.06
CA LYS A 281 -8.56 -25.60 -16.89
C LYS A 281 -7.29 -25.69 -16.03
N PRO A 282 -6.93 -26.89 -15.53
CA PRO A 282 -5.82 -27.06 -14.58
C PRO A 282 -4.44 -26.79 -15.20
N THR A 283 -4.29 -26.88 -16.53
CA THR A 283 -3.03 -26.57 -17.23
C THR A 283 -2.58 -25.12 -17.04
N LEU A 284 -3.53 -24.19 -16.84
CA LEU A 284 -3.23 -22.78 -16.52
C LEU A 284 -2.50 -22.64 -15.18
N PHE A 285 -2.74 -23.54 -14.23
CA PHE A 285 -2.09 -23.50 -12.92
C PHE A 285 -0.59 -23.78 -13.02
N LEU A 286 -0.20 -24.80 -13.79
CA LEU A 286 1.20 -25.17 -13.99
C LEU A 286 1.98 -24.06 -14.71
N GLN A 287 1.36 -23.45 -15.73
CA GLN A 287 1.92 -22.30 -16.43
C GLN A 287 2.05 -21.07 -15.50
N LEU A 288 1.11 -20.87 -14.58
CA LEU A 288 1.18 -19.82 -13.58
C LEU A 288 2.35 -20.05 -12.61
N ILE A 289 2.61 -21.28 -12.19
CA ILE A 289 3.73 -21.60 -11.28
C ILE A 289 5.08 -21.29 -11.94
N TRP A 290 5.26 -21.70 -13.21
CA TRP A 290 6.56 -21.65 -13.87
C TRP A 290 6.93 -20.30 -14.51
N HIS A 291 6.01 -19.34 -14.49
CA HIS A 291 6.26 -18.04 -15.11
C HIS A 291 7.31 -17.23 -14.31
N GLN A 292 8.41 -16.81 -14.94
CA GLN A 292 9.55 -16.08 -14.34
C GLN A 292 9.15 -14.90 -13.43
N ASN A 293 8.15 -14.10 -13.84
CA ASN A 293 7.62 -13.00 -13.02
C ASN A 293 7.05 -13.44 -11.65
N ASN A 294 6.74 -14.72 -11.47
CA ASN A 294 6.22 -15.26 -10.21
C ASN A 294 7.31 -15.70 -9.24
N LEU A 295 8.54 -15.86 -9.73
CA LEU A 295 9.71 -16.16 -8.91
C LEU A 295 10.34 -14.89 -8.32
N LYS A 296 10.12 -13.71 -8.92
CA LYS A 296 10.76 -12.44 -8.52
C LYS A 296 10.53 -12.08 -7.04
N LEU A 297 9.32 -12.27 -6.52
CA LEU A 297 9.01 -11.98 -5.11
C LEU A 297 9.70 -12.97 -4.18
N GLY A 298 9.72 -14.26 -4.54
CA GLY A 298 10.46 -15.29 -3.80
C GLY A 298 11.97 -15.02 -3.78
N ALA A 299 12.55 -14.68 -4.93
CA ALA A 299 13.96 -14.30 -5.05
C ALA A 299 14.30 -13.08 -4.18
N PHE A 300 13.46 -12.03 -4.21
CA PHE A 300 13.62 -10.85 -3.37
C PHE A 300 13.65 -11.19 -1.87
N LEU A 301 12.65 -11.93 -1.37
CA LEU A 301 12.56 -12.26 0.06
C LEU A 301 13.64 -13.24 0.50
N GLY A 302 13.93 -14.24 -0.32
CA GLY A 302 15.01 -15.20 -0.09
C GLY A 302 16.36 -14.49 0.02
N LEU A 303 16.72 -13.68 -0.99
CA LEU A 303 17.98 -12.93 -1.02
C LEU A 303 18.06 -11.90 0.11
N PHE A 304 16.96 -11.22 0.45
CA PHE A 304 16.92 -10.29 1.59
C PHE A 304 17.34 -11.01 2.88
N SER A 305 16.74 -12.19 3.15
CA SER A 305 17.05 -12.99 4.34
C SER A 305 18.49 -13.51 4.33
N THR A 306 18.95 -14.03 3.18
CA THR A 306 20.32 -14.55 3.01
C THR A 306 21.37 -13.47 3.21
N VAL A 307 21.24 -12.33 2.53
CA VAL A 307 22.21 -11.23 2.62
C VAL A 307 22.23 -10.68 4.03
N PHE A 308 21.08 -10.52 4.68
CA PHE A 308 21.04 -10.02 6.06
C PHE A 308 21.73 -10.98 7.04
N ARG A 309 21.37 -12.27 7.03
CA ARG A 309 21.93 -13.28 7.94
C ARG A 309 23.42 -13.49 7.68
N GLY A 310 23.78 -13.61 6.41
CA GLY A 310 25.17 -13.76 5.97
C GLY A 310 26.03 -12.57 6.36
N SER A 311 25.54 -11.35 6.15
CA SER A 311 26.26 -10.13 6.54
C SER A 311 26.41 -10.02 8.06
N ASN A 312 25.39 -10.36 8.86
CA ASN A 312 25.52 -10.35 10.33
C ASN A 312 26.52 -11.39 10.81
N CYS A 313 26.49 -12.61 10.27
CA CYS A 313 27.46 -13.64 10.60
C CYS A 313 28.87 -13.16 10.25
N ALA A 314 29.09 -12.72 9.00
CA ALA A 314 30.38 -12.20 8.54
C ALA A 314 30.88 -11.04 9.42
N LEU A 315 30.02 -10.08 9.78
CA LEU A 315 30.38 -8.98 10.67
C LEU A 315 30.74 -9.43 12.08
N ARG A 316 30.13 -10.50 12.60
CA ARG A 316 30.51 -11.09 13.90
C ARG A 316 31.89 -11.76 13.82
N TRP A 317 32.18 -12.47 12.73
CA TRP A 317 33.50 -13.06 12.48
C TRP A 317 34.59 -11.97 12.36
N LEU A 318 34.30 -10.89 11.60
CA LEU A 318 35.26 -9.82 11.33
C LEU A 318 35.48 -8.89 12.52
N ARG A 319 34.42 -8.53 13.26
CA ARG A 319 34.48 -7.52 14.34
C ARG A 319 34.55 -8.12 15.74
N GLN A 320 34.36 -9.42 15.89
CA GLN A 320 34.29 -10.11 17.18
C GLN A 320 33.30 -9.43 18.16
N LYS A 321 32.21 -8.85 17.64
CA LYS A 321 31.20 -8.13 18.42
C LYS A 321 29.81 -8.25 17.79
N ASP A 322 28.80 -8.59 18.59
CA ASP A 322 27.39 -8.45 18.20
C ASP A 322 26.91 -7.04 18.61
N SER A 323 26.51 -6.23 17.63
CA SER A 323 26.05 -4.85 17.85
C SER A 323 24.89 -4.51 16.93
N SER A 324 24.08 -3.51 17.31
CA SER A 324 22.99 -3.01 16.46
C SER A 324 23.50 -2.43 15.13
N VAL A 325 24.74 -1.92 15.10
CA VAL A 325 25.41 -1.44 13.88
C VAL A 325 25.57 -2.56 12.85
N ASN A 326 25.74 -3.82 13.29
CA ASN A 326 25.77 -4.95 12.35
C ASN A 326 24.41 -5.08 11.64
N GLY A 327 23.30 -4.84 12.35
CA GLY A 327 21.96 -4.80 11.78
C GLY A 327 21.77 -3.67 10.77
N PHE A 328 22.36 -2.50 11.03
CA PHE A 328 22.33 -1.38 10.10
C PHE A 328 23.00 -1.72 8.77
N VAL A 329 24.26 -2.16 8.83
CA VAL A 329 25.06 -2.50 7.64
C VAL A 329 24.43 -3.67 6.88
N ALA A 330 24.09 -4.74 7.60
CA ALA A 330 23.44 -5.91 7.00
C ALA A 330 22.08 -5.55 6.38
N GLY A 331 21.31 -4.64 6.99
CA GLY A 331 20.03 -4.18 6.45
C GLY A 331 20.18 -3.34 5.19
N PHE A 332 21.19 -2.47 5.14
CA PHE A 332 21.50 -1.70 3.93
C PHE A 332 21.85 -2.62 2.76
N LEU A 333 22.74 -3.59 3.00
CA LEU A 333 23.14 -4.60 2.02
C LEU A 333 21.96 -5.48 1.60
N ALA A 334 21.15 -5.96 2.56
CA ALA A 334 19.99 -6.77 2.28
C ALA A 334 18.97 -6.05 1.39
N GLY A 335 18.82 -4.73 1.54
CA GLY A 335 17.92 -3.93 0.70
C GLY A 335 18.23 -3.99 -0.80
N TRP A 336 19.47 -4.31 -1.20
CA TRP A 336 19.82 -4.49 -2.61
C TRP A 336 19.12 -5.69 -3.26
N SER A 337 18.58 -6.63 -2.47
CA SER A 337 17.74 -7.71 -2.99
C SER A 337 16.53 -7.19 -3.78
N MET A 338 16.10 -5.95 -3.52
CA MET A 338 15.00 -5.30 -4.25
C MET A 338 15.29 -5.10 -5.74
N LEU A 339 16.54 -5.26 -6.18
CA LEU A 339 16.87 -5.33 -7.61
C LEU A 339 16.13 -6.49 -8.32
N CYS A 340 15.84 -7.59 -7.62
CA CYS A 340 15.07 -8.72 -8.15
C CYS A 340 13.56 -8.40 -8.27
N TYR A 341 13.04 -7.52 -7.41
CA TYR A 341 11.63 -7.13 -7.38
C TYR A 341 11.48 -5.62 -7.10
N LYS A 342 11.65 -4.83 -8.16
CA LYS A 342 11.54 -3.36 -8.09
C LYS A 342 10.09 -2.94 -7.91
N SER A 343 9.79 -2.31 -6.78
CA SER A 343 8.44 -1.81 -6.46
C SER A 343 8.52 -0.52 -5.65
N SER A 344 8.35 0.63 -6.30
CA SER A 344 8.32 1.95 -5.64
C SER A 344 7.24 2.02 -4.56
N THR A 345 6.13 1.29 -4.73
CA THR A 345 5.08 1.16 -3.71
C THR A 345 5.64 0.49 -2.45
N LEU A 346 6.32 -0.65 -2.56
CA LEU A 346 6.85 -1.31 -1.36
C LEU A 346 7.86 -0.42 -0.63
N ALA A 347 8.78 0.20 -1.38
CA ALA A 347 9.79 1.08 -0.80
C ALA A 347 9.16 2.28 -0.07
N LEU A 348 8.17 2.94 -0.68
CA LEU A 348 7.51 4.12 -0.10
C LEU A 348 6.70 3.74 1.14
N TYR A 349 5.98 2.61 1.10
CA TYR A 349 5.24 2.12 2.25
C TYR A 349 6.16 1.77 3.41
N SER A 350 7.29 1.11 3.13
CA SER A 350 8.31 0.85 4.15
C SER A 350 8.88 2.14 4.72
N ALA A 351 9.18 3.14 3.88
CA ALA A 351 9.70 4.44 4.32
C ALA A 351 8.73 5.18 5.23
N MET A 352 7.45 5.27 4.84
CA MET A 352 6.42 5.90 5.66
C MET A 352 6.17 5.13 6.95
N LYS A 353 6.24 3.79 6.91
CA LYS A 353 6.12 2.99 8.12
C LYS A 353 7.29 3.24 9.07
N LEU A 354 8.50 3.39 8.54
CA LEU A 354 9.67 3.75 9.34
C LEU A 354 9.47 5.14 9.95
N LEU A 355 9.04 6.12 9.16
CA LEU A 355 8.77 7.47 9.65
C LEU A 355 7.75 7.46 10.79
N GLN A 356 6.67 6.68 10.66
CA GLN A 356 5.69 6.49 11.72
C GLN A 356 6.31 5.91 13.00
N VAL A 357 7.15 4.88 12.88
CA VAL A 357 7.85 4.27 14.03
C VAL A 357 8.78 5.28 14.70
N LEU A 358 9.55 6.03 13.92
CA LEU A 358 10.45 7.06 14.43
C LEU A 358 9.70 8.21 15.12
N TYR A 359 8.54 8.62 14.58
CA TYR A 359 7.69 9.63 15.20
C TYR A 359 7.19 9.18 16.59
N PHE A 360 6.59 7.99 16.70
CA PHE A 360 6.11 7.51 18.00
C PHE A 360 7.23 7.32 19.01
N LYS A 361 8.41 6.87 18.55
CA LYS A 361 9.60 6.80 19.42
C LYS A 361 10.07 8.19 19.86
N GLY A 362 9.95 9.19 18.99
CA GLY A 362 10.20 10.60 19.35
C GLY A 362 9.21 11.10 20.40
N VAL A 363 7.93 10.72 20.29
CA VAL A 363 6.89 11.05 21.28
C VAL A 363 7.19 10.39 22.63
N GLU A 364 7.54 9.10 22.65
CA GLU A 364 7.93 8.37 23.87
C GLU A 364 9.12 9.03 24.58
N LYS A 365 10.08 9.54 23.80
CA LYS A 365 11.25 10.27 24.29
C LYS A 365 10.97 11.75 24.61
N LYS A 366 9.72 12.21 24.50
CA LYS A 366 9.30 13.62 24.66
C LYS A 366 10.06 14.60 23.74
N ALA A 367 10.63 14.10 22.64
CA ALA A 367 11.36 14.92 21.67
C ALA A 367 10.42 15.62 20.67
N VAL A 368 9.24 15.04 20.43
CA VAL A 368 8.20 15.64 19.57
C VAL A 368 6.84 15.55 20.26
N PRO A 369 5.94 16.53 20.05
CA PRO A 369 4.62 16.54 20.68
C PRO A 369 3.70 15.47 20.09
N HIS A 370 2.84 14.89 20.92
CA HIS A 370 1.78 14.00 20.46
C HIS A 370 0.61 14.82 19.90
N ILE A 371 0.37 14.73 18.59
CA ILE A 371 -0.73 15.44 17.93
C ILE A 371 -2.02 14.61 18.02
N HIS A 372 -2.98 15.08 18.81
CA HIS A 372 -4.32 14.50 18.85
C HIS A 372 -5.04 14.71 17.50
N TRP A 373 -5.59 13.63 16.95
CA TRP A 373 -6.29 13.59 15.64
C TRP A 373 -5.43 13.77 14.39
N ALA A 374 -4.12 13.52 14.49
CA ALA A 374 -3.22 13.55 13.33
C ALA A 374 -3.68 12.63 12.19
N ASP A 375 -4.29 11.49 12.50
CA ASP A 375 -4.85 10.55 11.53
C ASP A 375 -6.00 11.15 10.70
N ILE A 376 -6.91 11.87 11.35
CA ILE A 376 -8.01 12.59 10.68
C ILE A 376 -7.44 13.68 9.78
N PHE A 377 -6.53 14.51 10.30
CA PHE A 377 -5.94 15.62 9.54
C PHE A 377 -5.15 15.12 8.31
N LEU A 378 -4.28 14.12 8.50
CA LEU A 378 -3.50 13.53 7.42
C LEU A 378 -4.39 12.89 6.36
N TYR A 379 -5.44 12.18 6.78
CA TYR A 379 -6.39 11.61 5.84
C TYR A 379 -7.12 12.69 5.03
N THR A 380 -7.65 13.71 5.70
CA THR A 380 -8.41 14.79 5.05
C THR A 380 -7.54 15.57 4.09
N LEU A 381 -6.35 16.00 4.52
CA LEU A 381 -5.43 16.78 3.67
C LEU A 381 -4.95 15.97 2.47
N SER A 382 -4.56 14.70 2.69
CA SER A 382 -4.07 13.84 1.61
C SER A 382 -5.18 13.49 0.61
N THR A 383 -6.40 13.20 1.10
CA THR A 383 -7.55 12.93 0.22
C THR A 383 -7.92 14.16 -0.58
N ALA A 384 -7.95 15.34 0.05
CA ALA A 384 -8.23 16.62 -0.61
C ALA A 384 -7.23 16.90 -1.74
N PHE A 385 -5.93 16.72 -1.46
CA PHE A 385 -4.88 16.86 -2.46
C PHE A 385 -5.06 15.88 -3.63
N ILE A 386 -5.28 14.58 -3.35
CA ILE A 386 -5.43 13.57 -4.40
C ILE A 386 -6.65 13.83 -5.27
N PHE A 387 -7.79 14.20 -4.69
CA PHE A 387 -9.00 14.52 -5.45
C PHE A 387 -8.82 15.79 -6.27
N HIS A 388 -8.15 16.80 -5.72
CA HIS A 388 -7.80 17.99 -6.48
C HIS A 388 -6.95 17.64 -7.71
N VAL A 389 -5.94 16.77 -7.56
CA VAL A 389 -5.17 16.24 -8.70
C VAL A 389 -6.05 15.40 -9.63
N ALA A 390 -7.00 14.61 -9.13
CA ALA A 390 -7.93 13.83 -9.96
C ALA A 390 -8.81 14.68 -10.88
N ILE A 391 -9.07 15.94 -10.49
CA ILE A 391 -9.80 16.90 -11.30
C ILE A 391 -8.89 17.57 -12.33
N PHE A 392 -7.75 18.11 -11.89
CA PHE A 392 -6.93 19.01 -12.70
C PHE A 392 -5.74 18.36 -13.40
N GLU A 393 -5.20 17.27 -12.88
CA GLU A 393 -4.02 16.58 -13.42
C GLU A 393 -4.14 15.04 -13.25
N PRO A 394 -5.23 14.41 -13.74
CA PRO A 394 -5.46 12.99 -13.51
C PRO A 394 -4.38 12.08 -14.13
N HIS A 395 -3.62 12.58 -15.11
CA HIS A 395 -2.47 11.89 -15.71
C HIS A 395 -1.31 11.66 -14.71
N ASN A 396 -1.22 12.48 -13.65
CA ASN A 396 -0.21 12.33 -12.61
C ASN A 396 -0.62 11.33 -11.51
N LEU A 397 -1.87 10.86 -11.51
CA LEU A 397 -2.31 9.81 -10.61
C LEU A 397 -1.80 8.44 -11.03
N ARG A 398 -1.67 7.54 -10.06
CA ARG A 398 -1.40 6.13 -10.33
C ARG A 398 -2.56 5.53 -11.16
N PRO A 399 -2.30 4.87 -12.30
CA PRO A 399 -3.36 4.37 -13.18
C PRO A 399 -4.36 3.42 -12.51
N SER A 400 -3.91 2.58 -11.58
CA SER A 400 -4.80 1.69 -10.82
C SER A 400 -5.75 2.46 -9.89
N TYR A 401 -5.30 3.59 -9.34
CA TYR A 401 -6.12 4.44 -8.50
C TYR A 401 -7.12 5.26 -9.32
N TRP A 402 -6.71 5.78 -10.48
CA TRP A 402 -7.64 6.43 -11.42
C TRP A 402 -8.77 5.48 -11.85
N LYS A 403 -8.44 4.23 -12.23
CA LYS A 403 -9.43 3.19 -12.54
C LYS A 403 -10.34 2.85 -11.36
N PHE A 404 -9.82 2.91 -10.12
CA PHE A 404 -10.63 2.73 -8.93
C PHE A 404 -11.63 3.87 -8.74
N LEU A 405 -11.20 5.13 -8.89
CA LEU A 405 -12.10 6.30 -8.82
C LEU A 405 -13.22 6.23 -9.86
N LEU A 406 -12.88 5.90 -11.11
CA LEU A 406 -13.86 5.71 -12.17
C LEU A 406 -14.85 4.58 -11.85
N ARG A 407 -14.37 3.44 -11.31
CA ARG A 407 -15.24 2.33 -10.91
C ARG A 407 -16.24 2.72 -9.82
N VAL A 408 -15.77 3.39 -8.77
CA VAL A 408 -16.60 3.80 -7.63
C VAL A 408 -17.64 4.85 -8.04
N THR A 409 -17.32 5.67 -9.04
CA THR A 409 -18.21 6.74 -9.53
C THR A 409 -19.04 6.34 -10.75
N ASN A 410 -19.03 5.09 -11.19
CA ASN A 410 -19.68 4.66 -12.44
C ASN A 410 -19.24 5.48 -13.68
N ASN A 411 -17.94 5.76 -13.79
CA ASN A 411 -17.31 6.64 -14.77
C ASN A 411 -17.76 8.11 -14.71
N LYS A 412 -18.61 8.54 -13.76
CA LYS A 412 -19.08 9.93 -13.64
C LYS A 412 -17.96 10.94 -13.42
N LEU A 413 -16.88 10.55 -12.73
CA LEU A 413 -15.69 11.40 -12.62
C LEU A 413 -15.03 11.68 -13.99
N GLY A 414 -15.15 10.74 -14.93
CA GLY A 414 -14.70 10.92 -16.32
C GLY A 414 -15.56 11.92 -17.10
N GLU A 415 -16.81 12.11 -16.70
CA GLU A 415 -17.78 12.98 -17.40
C GLU A 415 -17.66 14.48 -17.03
N ILE A 416 -16.79 14.83 -16.07
CA ILE A 416 -16.49 16.22 -15.71
C ILE A 416 -15.95 16.98 -16.93
N ASN A 417 -16.47 18.19 -17.17
CA ASN A 417 -16.02 19.04 -18.27
C ASN A 417 -14.66 19.66 -17.96
N ARG A 418 -13.59 18.95 -18.34
CA ARG A 418 -12.22 19.39 -18.12
C ARG A 418 -11.74 20.45 -19.11
N GLN A 419 -12.44 20.64 -20.23
CA GLN A 419 -12.13 21.70 -21.19
C GLN A 419 -12.33 23.07 -20.56
N ILE A 420 -13.44 23.25 -19.83
CA ILE A 420 -13.70 24.46 -19.07
C ILE A 420 -12.62 24.68 -17.99
N LEU A 421 -12.15 23.60 -17.36
CA LEU A 421 -11.12 23.68 -16.32
C LEU A 421 -9.73 24.04 -16.84
N ASN A 422 -9.46 23.90 -18.15
CA ASN A 422 -8.20 24.37 -18.74
C ASN A 422 -8.01 25.89 -18.61
N ALA A 423 -9.07 26.65 -18.32
CA ALA A 423 -8.98 28.07 -17.97
C ALA A 423 -8.04 28.33 -16.78
N PHE A 424 -7.87 27.36 -15.88
CA PHE A 424 -6.91 27.44 -14.77
C PHE A 424 -5.45 27.15 -15.17
N GLN A 425 -5.16 27.06 -16.47
CA GLN A 425 -3.85 26.70 -17.03
C GLN A 425 -3.33 25.34 -16.53
N THR A 426 -4.26 24.47 -16.16
CA THR A 426 -4.01 23.08 -15.81
C THR A 426 -4.18 22.22 -17.04
N LYS A 427 -3.37 21.16 -17.18
CA LYS A 427 -3.53 20.16 -18.24
C LYS A 427 -4.62 19.13 -17.87
N ALA A 428 -5.80 19.62 -17.56
CA ALA A 428 -6.90 18.81 -17.05
C ALA A 428 -7.44 17.88 -18.14
N SER A 429 -7.60 18.37 -19.38
CA SER A 429 -8.11 17.56 -20.48
C SER A 429 -7.10 16.57 -21.08
N GLU A 430 -5.85 16.47 -20.58
CA GLU A 430 -4.81 15.65 -21.20
C GLU A 430 -5.18 14.16 -21.34
N LEU A 431 -5.95 13.60 -20.41
CA LEU A 431 -6.41 12.21 -20.52
C LEU A 431 -7.59 12.02 -21.48
N LEU A 432 -8.37 13.08 -21.73
CA LEU A 432 -9.60 13.06 -22.52
C LEU A 432 -9.70 14.37 -23.33
N PRO A 433 -8.82 14.57 -24.33
CA PRO A 433 -8.66 15.85 -25.01
C PRO A 433 -9.88 16.22 -25.85
N ASP A 434 -10.66 15.24 -26.34
CA ASP A 434 -11.79 15.47 -27.24
C ASP A 434 -13.15 15.35 -26.54
N PHE A 435 -13.14 15.14 -25.22
CA PHE A 435 -14.36 14.92 -24.46
C PHE A 435 -15.13 16.23 -24.24
N TRP A 436 -16.40 16.20 -24.63
CA TRP A 436 -17.40 17.23 -24.32
C TRP A 436 -18.67 16.55 -23.79
N PRO A 437 -19.25 16.98 -22.65
CA PRO A 437 -20.48 16.39 -22.15
C PRO A 437 -21.67 16.65 -23.06
N ASN A 438 -22.59 15.68 -23.12
CA ASN A 438 -23.87 15.86 -23.79
C ASN A 438 -24.86 16.55 -22.84
N TYR A 439 -24.95 17.88 -22.93
CA TYR A 439 -25.82 18.66 -22.07
C TYR A 439 -27.28 18.63 -22.52
N ASN A 440 -28.19 18.78 -21.56
CA ASN A 440 -29.59 19.04 -21.86
C ASN A 440 -29.77 20.53 -22.23
N PRO A 441 -30.24 20.85 -23.45
CA PRO A 441 -30.39 22.23 -23.92
C PRO A 441 -31.42 23.05 -23.11
N ALA A 442 -32.30 22.39 -22.35
CA ALA A 442 -33.22 23.09 -21.45
C ALA A 442 -32.53 23.74 -20.23
N PHE A 443 -31.28 23.34 -19.93
CA PHE A 443 -30.57 23.77 -18.71
C PHE A 443 -29.26 24.52 -18.98
N THR A 444 -28.72 24.46 -20.19
CA THR A 444 -27.52 25.21 -20.58
C THR A 444 -27.49 25.43 -22.09
N ASN A 445 -26.93 26.57 -22.49
CA ASN A 445 -26.69 26.95 -23.87
C ASN A 445 -25.24 26.71 -24.30
N LEU A 446 -24.47 25.91 -23.53
CA LEU A 446 -23.08 25.62 -23.88
C LEU A 446 -22.97 24.76 -25.14
N ILE A 447 -22.33 25.32 -26.15
CA ILE A 447 -22.07 24.66 -27.43
C ILE A 447 -20.67 24.02 -27.36
N LYS A 448 -20.52 22.86 -28.00
CA LYS A 448 -19.22 22.21 -28.17
C LYS A 448 -18.28 23.15 -28.95
N PRO A 449 -17.09 23.47 -28.43
CA PRO A 449 -16.12 24.30 -29.13
C PRO A 449 -15.70 23.68 -30.48
N ASP A 450 -15.53 24.52 -31.51
CA ASP A 450 -15.21 24.10 -32.87
C ASP A 450 -13.91 23.30 -32.97
N HIS A 451 -12.91 23.62 -32.12
CA HIS A 451 -11.63 22.89 -32.07
C HIS A 451 -11.76 21.44 -31.59
N LEU A 452 -12.92 21.02 -31.07
CA LEU A 452 -13.23 19.65 -30.67
C LEU A 452 -14.16 18.94 -31.67
N ALA A 453 -14.61 19.63 -32.73
CA ALA A 453 -15.60 19.14 -33.68
C ALA A 453 -15.03 18.26 -34.80
N HIS A 454 -13.70 18.04 -34.82
CA HIS A 454 -12.98 17.26 -35.84
C HIS A 454 -12.35 15.99 -35.30
#